data_AF-A0A7S2JE70-F1
#
_entry.id   AF-A0A7S2JE70-F1
#
_cell.length_a   1.000
_cell.length_b   1.000
_cell.length_c   1.000
_cell.angle_alpha   90.00
_cell.angle_beta   90.00
_cell.angle_gamma   90.00
#
_symmetry.space_group_name_H-M   'P 1'
#
loop_
_entity.id
_entity.type
_entity.pdbx_description
1 polymer ?
#
loop_
_entity_poly.entity_id
_entity_poly.type
_entity_poly.pdbx_seq_one_letter_code
_entity_poly.pdbx_strand_id
1 'polypeptide(L)'
;MPSDGSSIDQQLFAMAGLHPPSEESFERFFRTWFELEFFPGMSKALQKELVSRARSKGFLSGLSSQVKKWAMANTDARLQSDAWCSYFEQNAPPRFRAFGCVRTAAVNLGSQVAPCWVTFWGLPDAQGARWVVPPWTSTSPDISAVVDELDGRGGMAA
;
A
#
# COMPACT_ATOMS: atom_id res chain seq x y z
N MET A 1 25.00 -4.94 -8.11
CA MET A 1 25.43 -3.90 -9.05
C MET A 1 24.55 -2.68 -8.81
N PRO A 2 25.08 -1.57 -8.27
CA PRO A 2 24.31 -0.34 -8.16
C PRO A 2 24.30 0.32 -9.54
N SER A 3 23.12 0.59 -10.08
CA SER A 3 22.92 1.30 -11.34
C SER A 3 23.17 2.79 -11.14
N ASP A 4 24.15 3.34 -11.86
CA ASP A 4 24.53 4.76 -12.00
C ASP A 4 23.43 5.66 -12.61
N GLY A 5 22.15 5.46 -12.24
CA GLY A 5 21.03 6.28 -12.71
C GLY A 5 20.81 7.55 -11.87
N SER A 6 21.30 7.60 -10.63
CA SER A 6 20.90 8.66 -9.68
C SER A 6 21.48 10.04 -10.00
N SER A 7 22.60 10.15 -10.73
CA SER A 7 23.28 11.43 -10.92
C SER A 7 22.64 12.28 -12.04
N ILE A 8 22.15 11.66 -13.10
CA ILE A 8 21.58 12.36 -14.26
C ILE A 8 20.19 12.88 -13.92
N ASP A 9 19.39 12.07 -13.23
CA ASP A 9 18.03 12.45 -12.83
C ASP A 9 18.05 13.66 -11.90
N GLN A 10 18.92 13.65 -10.87
CA GLN A 10 19.08 14.80 -9.96
C GLN A 10 19.54 16.08 -10.66
N GLN A 11 20.38 15.96 -11.69
CA GLN A 11 20.84 17.10 -12.49
C GLN A 11 19.71 17.71 -13.33
N LEU A 12 18.79 16.91 -13.87
CA LEU A 12 17.66 17.41 -14.65
C LEU A 12 16.68 18.25 -13.81
N PHE A 13 16.38 17.80 -12.58
CA PHE A 13 15.56 18.59 -11.65
C PHE A 13 16.24 19.90 -11.24
N ALA A 14 17.54 19.85 -10.95
CA ALA A 14 18.33 21.02 -10.59
C ALA A 14 18.39 22.06 -11.72
N MET A 15 18.54 21.64 -12.99
CA MET A 15 18.52 22.56 -14.13
C MET A 15 17.15 23.20 -14.38
N ALA A 16 16.06 22.54 -13.99
CA ALA A 16 14.71 23.08 -14.09
C ALA A 16 14.32 23.99 -12.91
N GLY A 17 15.17 24.11 -11.88
CA GLY A 17 14.85 24.82 -10.64
C GLY A 17 13.76 24.13 -9.81
N LEU A 18 13.58 22.81 -10.02
CA LEU A 18 12.52 22.03 -9.41
C LEU A 18 13.09 21.10 -8.34
N HIS A 19 12.36 20.92 -7.23
CA HIS A 19 12.71 19.92 -6.23
C HIS A 19 12.16 18.55 -6.64
N PRO A 20 12.99 17.50 -6.72
CA PRO A 20 12.51 16.16 -7.04
C PRO A 20 11.62 15.62 -5.93
N PRO A 21 10.59 14.81 -6.25
CA PRO A 21 9.82 14.09 -5.24
C PRO A 21 10.72 13.22 -4.36
N SER A 22 10.66 13.42 -3.04
CA SER A 22 11.40 12.63 -2.05
C SER A 22 10.60 11.39 -1.62
N GLU A 23 11.28 10.40 -1.05
CA GLU A 23 10.63 9.22 -0.47
C GLU A 23 9.74 9.61 0.71
N GLU A 24 10.19 10.55 1.55
CA GLU A 24 9.40 11.06 2.67
C GLU A 24 8.09 11.75 2.21
N SER A 25 8.14 12.51 1.10
CA SER A 25 6.92 13.11 0.53
C SER A 25 5.95 12.06 0.01
N PHE A 26 6.48 10.93 -0.50
CA PHE A 26 5.67 9.80 -0.91
C PHE A 26 5.03 9.12 0.29
N GLU A 27 5.78 8.83 1.35
CA GLU A 27 5.25 8.16 2.56
C GLU A 27 4.08 8.93 3.17
N ARG A 28 4.22 10.25 3.32
CA ARG A 28 3.14 11.12 3.83
C ARG A 28 1.90 11.07 2.93
N PHE A 29 2.11 11.14 1.62
CA PHE A 29 1.03 11.04 0.64
C PHE A 29 0.36 9.67 0.69
N PHE A 30 1.16 8.59 0.68
CA PHE A 30 0.69 7.21 0.62
C PHE A 30 -0.16 6.88 1.83
N ARG A 31 0.28 7.24 3.04
CA ARG A 31 -0.51 7.05 4.27
C ARG A 31 -1.86 7.76 4.22
N THR A 32 -1.87 9.02 3.78
CA THR A 32 -3.11 9.81 3.64
C THR A 32 -4.05 9.20 2.60
N TRP A 33 -3.51 8.86 1.42
CA TRP A 33 -4.27 8.21 0.36
C TRP A 33 -4.79 6.83 0.79
N PHE A 34 -3.98 6.07 1.52
CA PHE A 34 -4.35 4.75 2.01
C PHE A 34 -5.54 4.84 2.96
N GLU A 35 -5.49 5.73 3.96
CA GLU A 35 -6.57 5.93 4.92
C GLU A 35 -7.87 6.40 4.25
N LEU A 36 -7.78 7.38 3.35
CA LEU A 36 -8.96 8.04 2.79
C LEU A 36 -9.59 7.32 1.61
N GLU A 37 -8.78 6.72 0.73
CA GLU A 37 -9.25 6.19 -0.55
C GLU A 37 -9.25 4.66 -0.59
N PHE A 38 -8.17 4.02 -0.14
CA PHE A 38 -7.98 2.58 -0.30
C PHE A 38 -8.61 1.76 0.83
N PHE A 39 -8.31 2.13 2.08
CA PHE A 39 -8.70 1.39 3.28
C PHE A 39 -10.23 1.20 3.40
N PRO A 40 -11.10 2.19 3.10
CA PRO A 40 -12.55 1.98 3.18
C PRO A 40 -13.05 0.87 2.25
N GLY A 41 -12.50 0.80 1.03
CA GLY A 41 -12.82 -0.26 0.07
C GLY A 41 -12.31 -1.62 0.53
N MET A 42 -11.05 -1.68 0.95
CA MET A 42 -10.41 -2.89 1.46
C MET A 42 -11.13 -3.43 2.71
N SER A 43 -11.43 -2.58 3.69
CA SER A 43 -12.09 -2.95 4.94
C SER A 43 -13.47 -3.57 4.69
N LYS A 44 -14.26 -3.00 3.76
CA LYS A 44 -15.55 -3.56 3.36
C LYS A 44 -15.42 -4.94 2.71
N ALA A 45 -14.40 -5.12 1.86
CA ALA A 45 -14.12 -6.40 1.21
C ALA A 45 -13.62 -7.44 2.23
N LEU A 46 -12.77 -7.03 3.18
CA LEU A 46 -12.31 -7.84 4.30
C LEU A 46 -13.48 -8.33 5.17
N GLN A 47 -14.40 -7.43 5.55
CA GLN A 47 -15.58 -7.81 6.32
C GLN A 47 -16.46 -8.82 5.57
N LYS A 48 -16.69 -8.60 4.27
CA LYS A 48 -17.44 -9.55 3.44
C LYS A 48 -16.77 -10.93 3.40
N GLU A 49 -15.46 -10.96 3.23
CA GLU A 49 -14.69 -12.20 3.17
C GLU A 49 -14.71 -12.94 4.51
N LEU A 50 -14.53 -12.23 5.63
CA LEU A 50 -14.62 -12.82 6.97
C LEU A 50 -16.03 -13.39 7.25
N VAL A 51 -17.09 -12.70 6.84
CA VAL A 51 -18.47 -13.21 6.97
C VAL A 51 -18.70 -14.42 6.06
N SER A 52 -18.20 -14.37 4.82
CA SER A 52 -18.27 -15.47 3.86
C SER A 52 -17.59 -16.73 4.41
N ARG A 53 -16.36 -16.60 4.93
CA ARG A 53 -15.59 -17.68 5.58
C ARG A 53 -16.29 -18.22 6.83
N ALA A 54 -16.87 -17.34 7.65
CA ALA A 54 -17.61 -17.75 8.84
C ALA A 54 -18.88 -18.56 8.50
N ARG A 55 -19.54 -18.25 7.38
CA ARG A 55 -20.74 -18.98 6.92
C ARG A 55 -20.40 -20.29 6.21
N SER A 56 -19.25 -20.37 5.54
CA SER A 56 -18.94 -21.49 4.65
C SER A 56 -18.40 -22.73 5.37
N LYS A 57 -17.70 -22.65 6.52
CA LYS A 57 -17.25 -23.87 7.23
C LYS A 57 -17.04 -23.70 8.75
N GLY A 58 -17.68 -24.58 9.53
CA GLY A 58 -17.27 -24.97 10.89
C GLY A 58 -15.94 -25.75 10.96
N PHE A 59 -15.04 -25.58 9.98
CA PHE A 59 -13.81 -26.37 9.81
C PHE A 59 -12.55 -25.52 9.56
N LEU A 60 -12.67 -24.18 9.48
CA LEU A 60 -11.55 -23.22 9.40
C LEU A 60 -11.59 -22.21 10.56
N SER A 61 -11.95 -22.69 11.76
CA SER A 61 -12.07 -21.87 12.98
C SER A 61 -10.77 -21.16 13.40
N GLY A 62 -9.62 -21.53 12.83
CA GLY A 62 -8.32 -20.91 13.14
C GLY A 62 -8.04 -19.62 12.36
N LEU A 63 -8.20 -19.64 11.03
CA LEU A 63 -7.77 -18.59 10.10
C LEU A 63 -8.51 -17.26 10.30
N SER A 64 -9.85 -17.30 10.26
CA SER A 64 -10.66 -16.08 10.51
C SER A 64 -10.54 -15.54 11.95
N SER A 65 -10.05 -16.34 12.90
CA SER A 65 -10.06 -15.98 14.33
C SER A 65 -9.05 -14.88 14.63
N GLN A 66 -7.86 -14.91 14.03
CA GLN A 66 -6.80 -13.93 14.35
C GLN A 66 -7.13 -12.56 13.78
N VAL A 67 -7.51 -12.47 12.50
CA VAL A 67 -7.92 -11.21 11.86
C VAL A 67 -9.18 -10.65 12.51
N LYS A 68 -10.17 -11.50 12.82
CA LYS A 68 -11.40 -11.07 13.50
C LYS A 68 -11.12 -10.62 14.94
N LYS A 69 -10.29 -11.33 15.71
CA LYS A 69 -9.89 -10.92 17.06
C LYS A 69 -9.14 -9.59 17.03
N TRP A 70 -8.21 -9.43 16.09
CA TRP A 70 -7.47 -8.18 15.92
C TRP A 70 -8.38 -7.02 15.52
N ALA A 71 -9.30 -7.23 14.57
CA ALA A 71 -10.25 -6.21 14.15
C ALA A 71 -11.26 -5.85 15.26
N MET A 72 -11.65 -6.81 16.11
CA MET A 72 -12.51 -6.52 17.28
C MET A 72 -11.74 -5.87 18.44
N ALA A 73 -10.43 -6.14 18.58
CA ALA A 73 -9.57 -5.49 19.55
C ALA A 73 -9.24 -4.04 19.15
N ASN A 74 -9.19 -3.75 17.85
CA ASN A 74 -8.93 -2.43 17.30
C ASN A 74 -10.21 -1.83 16.72
N THR A 75 -11.09 -1.31 17.58
CA THR A 75 -12.37 -0.72 17.16
C THR A 75 -12.23 0.62 16.41
N ASP A 76 -11.06 1.26 16.44
CA ASP A 76 -10.78 2.49 15.72
C ASP A 76 -10.36 2.21 14.27
N ALA A 77 -11.11 2.76 13.32
CA ALA A 77 -10.83 2.64 11.89
C ALA A 77 -9.47 3.24 11.50
N ARG A 78 -9.01 4.27 12.21
CA ARG A 78 -7.69 4.86 11.97
C ARG A 78 -6.57 3.93 12.38
N LEU A 79 -6.67 3.33 13.56
CA LEU A 79 -5.70 2.33 14.04
C LEU A 79 -5.65 1.12 13.10
N GLN A 80 -6.81 0.68 12.59
CA GLN A 80 -6.83 -0.39 11.60
C GLN A 80 -6.15 0.03 10.29
N SER A 81 -6.44 1.23 9.78
CA SER A 81 -5.81 1.77 8.58
C SER A 81 -4.29 1.84 8.72
N ASP A 82 -3.78 2.39 9.83
CA ASP A 82 -2.35 2.53 10.09
C ASP A 82 -1.64 1.18 10.16
N ALA A 83 -2.25 0.18 10.80
CA ALA A 83 -1.68 -1.15 10.89
C ALA A 83 -1.61 -1.85 9.53
N TRP A 84 -2.67 -1.73 8.71
CA TRP A 84 -2.66 -2.27 7.36
C TRP A 84 -1.69 -1.53 6.43
N CYS A 85 -1.62 -0.21 6.54
CA CYS A 85 -0.65 0.60 5.79
C CYS A 85 0.78 0.15 6.14
N SER A 86 1.07 -0.01 7.43
CA SER A 86 2.38 -0.49 7.91
C SER A 86 2.66 -1.93 7.48
N TYR A 87 1.66 -2.81 7.46
CA TYR A 87 1.81 -4.17 6.93
C TYR A 87 2.27 -4.16 5.47
N PHE A 88 1.63 -3.36 4.61
CA PHE A 88 2.03 -3.27 3.20
C PHE A 88 3.41 -2.64 3.03
N GLU A 89 3.73 -1.57 3.76
CA GLU A 89 5.05 -0.91 3.70
C GLU A 89 6.19 -1.87 4.10
N GLN A 90 5.99 -2.69 5.14
CA GLN A 90 7.01 -3.62 5.62
C GLN A 90 7.18 -4.84 4.70
N ASN A 91 6.07 -5.40 4.22
CA ASN A 91 6.09 -6.65 3.45
C ASN A 91 6.27 -6.43 1.94
N ALA A 92 5.98 -5.23 1.46
CA ALA A 92 6.14 -4.82 0.08
C ALA A 92 6.58 -3.36 -0.03
N PRO A 93 7.86 -3.06 0.33
CA PRO A 93 8.35 -1.69 0.34
C PRO A 93 8.21 -1.02 -1.03
N PRO A 94 7.89 0.29 -1.06
CA PRO A 94 7.70 1.02 -2.30
C PRO A 94 8.94 0.96 -3.21
N ARG A 95 8.71 0.70 -4.50
CA ARG A 95 9.77 0.69 -5.52
C ARG A 95 9.76 2.01 -6.27
N PHE A 96 10.81 2.81 -6.08
CA PHE A 96 10.94 4.10 -6.75
C PHE A 96 11.65 3.97 -8.11
N ARG A 97 11.17 4.71 -9.11
CA ARG A 97 11.86 4.90 -10.40
C ARG A 97 11.70 6.34 -10.87
N ALA A 98 12.76 6.93 -11.41
CA ALA A 98 12.71 8.25 -12.02
C ALA A 98 12.69 8.15 -13.55
N PHE A 99 11.93 9.04 -14.18
CA PHE A 99 11.82 9.19 -15.63
C PHE A 99 11.82 10.69 -15.96
N GLY A 100 13.01 11.23 -16.24
CA GLY A 100 13.17 12.68 -16.45
C GLY A 100 12.72 13.46 -15.22
N CYS A 101 11.75 14.37 -15.39
CA CYS A 101 11.19 15.17 -14.30
C CYS A 101 10.06 14.49 -13.53
N VAL A 102 9.78 13.20 -13.74
CA VAL A 102 8.72 12.47 -13.02
C VAL A 102 9.35 11.38 -12.17
N ARG A 103 8.93 11.26 -10.91
CA ARG A 103 9.26 10.11 -10.07
C ARG A 103 8.04 9.22 -9.97
N THR A 104 8.21 7.91 -9.97
CA THR A 104 7.15 6.94 -9.75
C THR A 104 7.47 6.13 -8.51
N ALA A 105 6.43 5.70 -7.80
CA ALA A 105 6.53 4.77 -6.68
C ALA A 105 5.53 3.65 -6.93
N ALA A 106 5.97 2.39 -6.87
CA ALA A 106 5.09 1.24 -7.03
C ALA A 106 5.00 0.47 -5.71
N VAL A 107 3.78 0.26 -5.21
CA VAL A 107 3.50 -0.47 -3.96
C VAL A 107 2.63 -1.68 -4.30
N ASN A 108 2.96 -2.84 -3.74
CA ASN A 108 2.09 -4.02 -3.86
C ASN A 108 1.07 -4.00 -2.72
N LEU A 109 -0.21 -3.82 -3.05
CA LEU A 109 -1.33 -3.88 -2.11
C LEU A 109 -2.04 -5.24 -2.13
N GLY A 110 -1.49 -6.22 -2.86
CA GLY A 110 -1.95 -7.60 -2.89
C GLY A 110 -1.00 -8.54 -2.14
N SER A 111 -1.27 -9.83 -2.20
CA SER A 111 -0.38 -10.86 -1.66
C SER A 111 0.79 -11.13 -2.61
N GLN A 112 1.73 -11.96 -2.19
CA GLN A 112 2.83 -12.46 -3.03
C GLN A 112 2.32 -13.39 -4.14
N VAL A 113 1.26 -14.17 -3.86
CA VAL A 113 0.67 -15.11 -4.82
C VAL A 113 -0.30 -14.43 -5.77
N ALA A 114 -0.89 -13.30 -5.38
CA ALA A 114 -1.79 -12.47 -6.17
C ALA A 114 -1.44 -10.98 -6.01
N PRO A 115 -0.33 -10.51 -6.62
CA PRO A 115 0.13 -9.13 -6.45
C PRO A 115 -0.81 -8.13 -7.12
N CYS A 116 -1.02 -7.01 -6.45
CA CYS A 116 -1.78 -5.85 -6.94
C CYS A 116 -0.87 -4.61 -6.86
N TRP A 117 -0.12 -4.36 -7.92
CA TRP A 117 0.81 -3.24 -7.98
C TRP A 117 0.08 -1.94 -8.31
N VAL A 118 0.11 -0.99 -7.38
CA VAL A 118 -0.39 0.38 -7.55
C VAL A 118 0.80 1.30 -7.82
N THR A 119 0.74 2.03 -8.93
CA THR A 119 1.80 2.96 -9.33
C THR A 119 1.36 4.40 -9.10
N PHE A 120 2.14 5.12 -8.30
CA PHE A 120 1.96 6.52 -7.96
C PHE A 120 2.93 7.38 -8.77
N TRP A 121 2.47 8.56 -9.16
CA TRP A 121 3.21 9.51 -9.98
C TRP A 121 3.50 10.76 -9.15
N GLY A 122 4.78 11.00 -8.91
CA GLY A 122 5.33 12.17 -8.26
C GLY A 122 5.75 13.19 -9.30
N LEU A 123 5.08 14.33 -9.29
CA LEU A 123 5.37 15.48 -10.12
C LEU A 123 6.08 16.54 -9.27
N PRO A 124 7.11 17.21 -9.81
CA PRO A 124 7.73 18.35 -9.16
C PRO A 124 6.72 19.49 -9.06
N ASP A 125 6.71 20.18 -7.93
CA ASP A 125 5.85 21.31 -7.65
C ASP A 125 6.66 22.47 -7.04
N ALA A 126 6.20 23.71 -7.18
CA ALA A 126 6.86 24.89 -6.63
C ALA A 126 6.96 24.85 -5.09
N GLN A 127 6.08 24.08 -4.44
CA GLN A 127 6.01 23.91 -2.98
C GLN A 127 6.61 22.57 -2.50
N GLY A 128 7.20 21.78 -3.41
CA GLY A 128 7.76 20.46 -3.12
C GLY A 128 7.42 19.44 -4.19
N ALA A 129 6.70 18.39 -3.82
CA ALA A 129 6.31 17.34 -4.76
C ALA A 129 4.84 16.96 -4.58
N ARG A 130 4.16 16.81 -5.71
CA ARG A 130 2.77 16.38 -5.76
C ARG A 130 2.70 14.94 -6.23
N TRP A 131 2.18 14.07 -5.37
CA TRP A 131 1.92 12.68 -5.70
C TRP A 131 0.47 12.49 -6.12
N VAL A 132 0.24 11.65 -7.12
CA VAL A 132 -1.11 11.29 -7.61
C VAL A 132 -1.19 9.81 -7.94
N VAL A 133 -2.38 9.24 -7.80
CA VAL A 133 -2.72 7.94 -8.38
C VAL A 133 -3.37 8.20 -9.74
N PRO A 134 -2.82 7.65 -10.84
CA PRO A 134 -3.47 7.77 -12.13
C PRO A 134 -4.86 7.12 -12.12
N PRO A 135 -5.88 7.72 -12.77
CA PRO A 135 -7.26 7.25 -12.68
C PRO A 135 -7.50 5.86 -13.30
N TRP A 136 -6.57 5.38 -14.14
CA TRP A 136 -6.60 4.03 -14.72
C TRP A 136 -5.95 2.97 -13.82
N THR A 137 -5.50 3.32 -12.63
CA THR A 137 -4.86 2.38 -11.70
C THR A 137 -5.92 1.51 -11.04
N SER A 138 -5.81 0.19 -11.18
CA SER A 138 -6.65 -0.75 -10.45
C SER A 138 -6.17 -0.86 -9.00
N THR A 139 -7.07 -0.63 -8.05
CA THR A 139 -6.82 -0.67 -6.60
C THR A 139 -7.61 -1.79 -5.93
N SER A 140 -7.90 -2.86 -6.66
CA SER A 140 -8.74 -3.97 -6.22
C SER A 140 -7.90 -5.24 -6.03
N PRO A 141 -7.21 -5.41 -4.88
CA PRO A 141 -6.48 -6.64 -4.59
C PRO A 141 -7.43 -7.80 -4.27
N ASP A 142 -6.93 -9.03 -4.43
CA ASP A 142 -7.61 -10.23 -3.96
C ASP A 142 -7.47 -10.33 -2.42
N ILE A 143 -8.51 -9.91 -1.72
CA ILE A 143 -8.54 -9.88 -0.27
C ILE A 143 -8.46 -11.29 0.33
N SER A 144 -8.97 -12.31 -0.36
CA SER A 144 -8.87 -13.68 0.14
C SER A 144 -7.42 -14.12 0.22
N ALA A 145 -6.63 -13.81 -0.81
CA ALA A 145 -5.20 -14.10 -0.87
C ALA A 145 -4.38 -13.25 0.11
N VAL A 146 -4.78 -12.00 0.37
CA VAL A 146 -4.14 -11.14 1.39
C VAL A 146 -4.36 -11.70 2.79
N VAL A 147 -5.58 -12.15 3.11
CA VAL A 147 -5.90 -12.77 4.41
C VAL A 147 -5.15 -14.10 4.58
N ASP A 148 -5.10 -14.93 3.54
CA ASP A 148 -4.39 -16.23 3.60
C ASP A 148 -2.89 -16.03 3.82
N GLU A 149 -2.29 -15.02 3.19
CA GLU A 149 -0.89 -14.67 3.42
C GLU A 149 -0.66 -14.16 4.85
N LEU A 150 -1.52 -13.28 5.33
CA LEU A 150 -1.43 -12.74 6.68
C LEU A 150 -1.49 -13.85 7.74
N ASP A 151 -2.37 -14.82 7.56
CA ASP A 151 -2.48 -16.00 8.43
C ASP A 151 -1.23 -16.89 8.32
N GLY A 152 -0.71 -17.08 7.11
CA GLY A 152 0.55 -17.80 6.86
C GLY A 152 1.77 -17.15 7.53
N ARG A 153 1.74 -15.83 7.75
CA ARG A 153 2.79 -15.06 8.45
C ARG A 153 2.60 -14.99 9.97
N GLY A 154 1.46 -15.42 10.51
CA GLY A 154 1.18 -15.39 11.95
C GLY A 154 0.31 -14.22 12.43
N GLY A 155 -0.27 -13.43 11.52
CA GLY A 155 -1.24 -12.36 11.81
C GLY A 155 -0.69 -10.93 11.66
N MET A 156 -1.52 -9.93 11.99
CA MET A 156 -1.22 -8.49 11.83
C MET A 156 -0.11 -7.94 12.74
N ALA A 157 0.33 -8.72 13.73
CA ALA A 157 1.30 -8.31 14.74
C ALA A 157 2.59 -9.14 14.72
N ALA A 158 2.74 -10.02 13.73
CA ALA A 158 3.89 -10.88 13.54
C ALA A 158 4.97 -10.20 12.69
#